data_AF-A0A9E3BST2-F1
#
_entry.id   AF-A0A9E3BST2-F1
#
_cell.length_a   1.000
_cell.length_b   1.000
_cell.length_c   1.000
_cell.angle_alpha   90.00
_cell.angle_beta   90.00
_cell.angle_gamma   90.00
#
_symmetry.space_group_name_H-M   'P 1'
#
loop_
_entity.id
_entity.type
_entity.pdbx_description
1 polymer ?
#
loop_
_entity_poly.entity_id
_entity_poly.type
_entity_poly.pdbx_seq_one_letter_code
_entity_poly.pdbx_strand_id
1 'polypeptide(L)'
;IAGVRGLGRWSAEVYLLFALGRSDVFPSGDLALAAAAAHLMGLPARPGPAALRALAEPWRPARGLAARLLWHHWRHVTGRPALDDIAAARP
;
A
#
# COMPACT_ATOMS: atom_id res chain seq x y z
N ILE A 1 7.74 15.64 6.26
CA ILE A 1 6.34 15.93 6.64
C ILE A 1 5.88 15.30 7.96
N ALA A 2 6.57 14.28 8.50
CA ALA A 2 6.14 13.59 9.73
C ALA A 2 6.11 14.47 11.02
N GLY A 3 6.67 15.68 10.99
CA GLY A 3 6.57 16.66 12.08
C GLY A 3 5.35 17.58 12.00
N VAL A 4 4.53 17.46 10.95
CA VAL A 4 3.29 18.24 10.82
C VAL A 4 2.17 17.51 11.58
N ARG A 5 1.50 18.22 12.49
CA ARG A 5 0.36 17.66 13.24
C ARG A 5 -0.71 17.13 12.26
N GLY A 6 -1.10 15.87 12.43
CA GLY A 6 -2.04 15.17 11.54
C GLY A 6 -1.39 14.35 10.42
N LEU A 7 -0.09 14.52 10.14
CA LEU A 7 0.63 13.74 9.12
C LEU A 7 1.59 12.75 9.80
N GLY A 8 1.08 11.55 10.08
CA GLY A 8 1.86 10.46 10.68
C GLY A 8 2.81 9.77 9.69
N ARG A 9 3.46 8.70 10.17
CA ARG A 9 4.41 7.90 9.38
C ARG A 9 3.83 7.39 8.06
N TRP A 10 2.61 6.87 8.09
CA TRP A 10 1.94 6.35 6.88
C TRP A 10 1.81 7.45 5.81
N SER A 11 1.36 8.65 6.19
CA SER A 11 1.24 9.78 5.26
C SER A 11 2.60 10.18 4.68
N ALA A 12 3.66 10.15 5.48
CA ALA A 12 5.03 10.38 5.00
C ALA A 12 5.49 9.33 3.98
N GLU A 13 5.21 8.05 4.22
CA GLU A 13 5.56 6.95 3.31
C GLU A 13 4.78 7.03 1.99
N VAL A 14 3.48 7.38 2.04
CA VAL A 14 2.66 7.63 0.85
C VAL A 14 3.16 8.83 0.05
N TYR A 15 3.51 9.93 0.73
CA TYR A 15 4.08 11.12 0.07
C TYR A 15 5.41 10.80 -0.62
N LEU A 16 6.29 10.06 0.05
CA LEU A 16 7.56 9.63 -0.53
C LEU A 16 7.36 8.81 -1.82
N LEU A 17 6.35 7.93 -1.85
CA LEU A 17 6.05 7.12 -3.01
C LEU A 17 5.51 7.93 -4.20
N PHE A 18 4.47 8.74 -3.96
CA PHE A 18 3.72 9.36 -5.06
C PHE A 18 4.21 10.75 -5.42
N ALA A 19 4.56 11.58 -4.44
CA ALA A 19 4.99 12.95 -4.70
C ALA A 19 6.50 13.02 -5.00
N LEU A 20 7.30 12.19 -4.33
CA LEU A 20 8.77 12.22 -4.46
C LEU A 20 9.36 11.04 -5.25
N GLY A 21 8.53 10.14 -5.76
CA GLY A 21 8.95 9.05 -6.66
C GLY A 21 9.95 8.06 -6.04
N ARG A 22 9.98 7.90 -4.71
CA ARG A 22 10.93 6.99 -4.05
C ARG A 22 10.49 5.53 -4.25
N SER A 23 11.25 4.79 -5.04
CA SER A 23 10.95 3.39 -5.43
C SER A 23 11.05 2.38 -4.28
N ASP A 24 11.81 2.67 -3.24
CA ASP A 24 12.11 1.74 -2.15
C ASP A 24 11.44 2.11 -0.81
N VAL A 25 10.16 2.50 -0.87
CA VAL A 25 9.35 2.85 0.31
C VAL A 25 8.14 1.93 0.41
N PHE A 26 7.82 1.49 1.63
CA PHE A 26 6.70 0.58 1.87
C PHE A 26 5.84 1.04 3.05
N PRO A 27 4.58 1.48 2.82
CA PRO A 27 3.67 1.97 3.85
C PRO A 27 3.11 0.84 4.72
N SER A 28 3.93 0.20 5.57
CA SER A 28 3.50 -1.00 6.29
C SER A 28 2.38 -0.78 7.33
N GLY A 29 2.05 0.49 7.63
CA GLY A 29 0.87 0.84 8.43
C GLY A 29 -0.46 0.81 7.66
N ASP A 30 -0.43 0.54 6.35
CA ASP A 30 -1.60 0.54 5.49
C ASP A 30 -2.42 -0.75 5.63
N LEU A 31 -3.70 -0.62 5.99
CA LEU A 31 -4.59 -1.76 6.21
C LEU A 31 -4.95 -2.50 4.93
N ALA A 32 -4.99 -1.82 3.78
CA ALA A 32 -5.26 -2.43 2.50
C ALA A 32 -4.05 -3.26 2.05
N LEU A 33 -2.83 -2.75 2.20
CA LEU A 33 -1.61 -3.54 1.93
C LEU A 33 -1.52 -4.79 2.81
N ALA A 34 -1.81 -4.65 4.11
CA ALA A 34 -1.82 -5.77 5.03
C ALA A 34 -2.87 -6.83 4.65
N ALA A 35 -4.09 -6.40 4.30
CA ALA A 35 -5.16 -7.30 3.86
C ALA A 35 -4.83 -7.98 2.52
N ALA A 36 -4.27 -7.23 1.56
CA ALA A 36 -3.84 -7.74 0.27
C ALA A 36 -2.77 -8.82 0.43
N ALA A 37 -1.75 -8.57 1.24
CA ALA A 37 -0.66 -9.51 1.48
C ALA A 37 -1.18 -10.78 2.16
N ALA A 38 -2.07 -10.65 3.15
CA ALA A 38 -2.68 -11.80 3.80
C ALA A 38 -3.49 -12.66 2.82
N HIS A 39 -4.30 -12.04 1.97
CA HIS A 39 -5.07 -12.75 0.95
C HIS A 39 -4.17 -13.40 -0.10
N LEU A 40 -3.20 -12.66 -0.65
CA LEU A 40 -2.34 -13.14 -1.74
C LEU A 40 -1.43 -14.29 -1.29
N MET A 41 -0.97 -14.25 -0.04
CA MET A 41 -0.05 -15.26 0.51
C MET A 41 -0.74 -16.33 1.38
N GLY A 42 -2.07 -16.32 1.46
CA GLY A 42 -2.82 -17.28 2.28
C GLY A 42 -2.46 -17.24 3.77
N LEU A 43 -2.16 -16.05 4.32
CA LEU A 43 -1.79 -15.91 5.72
C LEU A 43 -3.02 -16.14 6.63
N PRO A 44 -2.86 -16.81 7.79
CA PRO A 44 -3.97 -17.12 8.69
C PRO A 44 -4.59 -15.87 9.33
N ALA A 45 -3.84 -14.77 9.36
CA ALA A 45 -4.29 -13.49 9.87
C ALA A 45 -3.60 -12.34 9.14
N ARG A 46 -4.20 -11.14 9.22
CA ARG A 46 -3.62 -9.92 8.69
C ARG A 46 -2.34 -9.56 9.47
N PRO A 47 -1.17 -9.40 8.81
CA PRO A 47 0.05 -9.03 9.50
C PRO A 47 -0.03 -7.62 10.08
N GLY A 48 0.52 -7.42 11.28
CA GLY A 48 0.73 -6.09 11.85
C GLY A 48 1.84 -5.32 11.12
N PRO A 49 2.01 -4.01 11.39
CA PRO A 49 2.95 -3.17 10.63
C PRO A 49 4.41 -3.61 10.66
N ALA A 50 4.87 -4.20 11.76
CA ALA A 50 6.23 -4.74 11.88
C ALA A 50 6.41 -6.00 11.03
N ALA A 51 5.48 -6.95 11.14
CA ALA A 51 5.49 -8.19 10.36
C ALA A 51 5.37 -7.92 8.86
N LEU A 52 4.48 -7.00 8.47
CA LEU A 52 4.32 -6.62 7.07
C LEU A 52 5.59 -5.92 6.53
N ARG A 53 6.27 -5.11 7.35
CA ARG A 53 7.55 -4.50 6.94
C ARG A 53 8.65 -5.55 6.75
N ALA A 54 8.74 -6.55 7.62
CA ALA A 54 9.68 -7.66 7.46
C ALA A 54 9.38 -8.48 6.19
N LEU A 55 8.10 -8.77 5.94
CA LEU A 55 7.63 -9.46 4.74
C LEU A 55 8.00 -8.72 3.46
N ALA A 56 8.04 -7.38 3.49
CA ALA A 56 8.41 -6.55 2.35
C ALA A 56 9.93 -6.40 2.13
N GLU A 57 10.78 -6.83 3.06
CA GLU A 57 12.23 -6.63 2.97
C GLU A 57 12.88 -7.31 1.74
N PRO A 58 12.49 -8.53 1.35
CA PRO A 58 13.01 -9.18 0.14
C PRO A 58 12.66 -8.46 -1.17
N TRP A 59 11.70 -7.53 -1.17
CA TRP A 59 11.30 -6.80 -2.39
C TRP A 59 12.15 -5.56 -2.67
N ARG A 60 13.19 -5.32 -1.87
CA ARG A 60 14.19 -4.30 -2.18
C ARG A 60 14.86 -4.57 -3.54
N PRO A 61 15.21 -3.52 -4.30
CA PRO A 61 15.01 -2.09 -4.01
C PRO A 61 13.66 -1.54 -4.50
N ALA A 62 12.70 -2.40 -4.82
CA ALA A 62 11.44 -2.05 -5.50
C ALA A 62 10.21 -2.21 -4.60
N ARG A 63 10.35 -1.95 -3.29
CA ARG A 63 9.22 -2.13 -2.34
C ARG A 63 8.02 -1.25 -2.67
N GLY A 64 8.22 -0.08 -3.28
CA GLY A 64 7.15 0.79 -3.76
C GLY A 64 6.34 0.17 -4.89
N LEU A 65 6.96 -0.61 -5.78
CA LEU A 65 6.25 -1.38 -6.80
C LEU A 65 5.39 -2.46 -6.15
N ALA A 66 5.94 -3.18 -5.16
CA ALA A 66 5.18 -4.18 -4.42
C ALA A 66 3.94 -3.59 -3.73
N ALA A 67 4.06 -2.41 -3.10
CA ALA A 67 2.93 -1.68 -2.53
C ALA A 67 1.84 -1.38 -3.58
N ARG A 68 2.23 -0.91 -4.76
CA ARG A 68 1.28 -0.65 -5.87
C ARG A 68 0.56 -1.90 -6.32
N LEU A 69 1.28 -3.01 -6.52
CA LEU A 69 0.67 -4.29 -6.90
C LEU A 69 -0.30 -4.80 -5.84
N LEU A 70 0.05 -4.68 -4.56
CA LEU A 70 -0.84 -5.05 -3.45
C LEU A 70 -2.10 -4.19 -3.40
N TRP A 71 -2.02 -2.88 -3.64
CA TRP A 71 -3.22 -2.03 -3.74
C TRP A 71 -4.09 -2.41 -4.94
N HIS A 72 -3.49 -2.74 -6.10
CA HIS A 72 -4.25 -3.24 -7.25
C HIS A 72 -4.94 -4.57 -6.94
N HIS A 73 -4.24 -5.50 -6.30
CA HIS A 73 -4.80 -6.77 -5.85
C HIS A 73 -5.96 -6.56 -4.87
N TRP A 74 -5.77 -5.70 -3.87
CA TRP A 74 -6.80 -5.38 -2.90
C TRP A 74 -8.06 -4.81 -3.54
N ARG A 75 -7.91 -3.89 -4.50
CA ARG A 75 -9.03 -3.33 -5.24
C ARG A 75 -9.78 -4.42 -6.03
N HIS A 76 -9.03 -5.30 -6.69
CA HIS A 76 -9.60 -6.41 -7.46
C HIS A 76 -10.43 -7.35 -6.57
N VAL A 77 -9.89 -7.79 -5.42
CA VAL A 77 -10.59 -8.74 -4.54
C VAL A 77 -11.74 -8.11 -3.74
N THR A 78 -11.75 -6.78 -3.57
CA THR A 78 -12.83 -6.06 -2.87
C THR A 78 -13.90 -5.50 -3.80
N GLY A 79 -13.74 -5.63 -5.13
CA GLY A 79 -14.66 -5.08 -6.12
C GLY A 79 -14.75 -3.54 -6.09
N ARG A 80 -13.72 -2.85 -5.58
CA ARG A 80 -13.73 -1.38 -5.46
C ARG A 80 -13.33 -0.73 -6.79
N PRO A 81 -14.14 0.23 -7.31
CA PRO A 81 -13.88 0.86 -8.59
C PRO A 81 -12.58 1.67 -8.57
N ALA A 82 -11.92 1.76 -9.73
CA ALA A 82 -10.86 2.70 -10.02
C ALA A 82 -11.37 4.14 -10.06
N LEU A 83 -10.46 5.10 -9.88
CA LEU A 83 -10.75 6.49 -10.25
C LEU A 83 -11.11 6.60 -11.74
N ASP A 84 -10.45 5.82 -12.60
CA ASP A 84 -10.75 5.76 -14.03
C ASP A 84 -12.15 5.19 -14.29
N ASP A 85 -12.59 4.20 -13.51
CA ASP A 85 -13.94 3.62 -13.60
C ASP A 85 -15.01 4.65 -13.20
N ILE A 86 -14.71 5.49 -12.20
CA ILE A 86 -15.60 6.58 -11.76
C ILE A 86 -15.66 7.68 -12.81
N ALA A 87 -14.52 8.02 -13.43
CA ALA A 87 -14.45 9.02 -14.50
C ALA A 87 -15.19 8.56 -15.76
N ALA A 88 -15.10 7.28 -16.11
CA ALA A 88 -15.81 6.66 -17.22
C ALA A 88 -17.32 6.48 -16.96
N ALA A 89 -17.74 6.42 -15.70
CA ALA A 89 -19.14 6.27 -15.30
C ALA A 89 -19.91 7.61 -15.20
N ARG A 90 -19.26 8.75 -15.47
CA ARG A 90 -19.95 10.05 -15.55
C ARG A 90 -20.54 10.28 -16.95
N PRO A 91 -21.82 10.68 -17.06
CA PRO A 91 -22.46 10.98 -18.34
C PRO A 91 -21.83 12.20 -19.03
#